data_AF-A0A7V9SMX9-F1
#
_entry.id   AF-A0A7V9SMX9-F1
#
_cell.length_a   1.000
_cell.length_b   1.000
_cell.length_c   1.000
_cell.angle_alpha   90.00
_cell.angle_beta   90.00
_cell.angle_gamma   90.00
#
_symmetry.space_group_name_H-M   'P 1'
#
loop_
_entity.id
_entity.type
_entity.pdbx_description
1 polymer ?
#
loop_
_entity_poly.entity_id
_entity_poly.type
_entity_poly.pdbx_seq_one_letter_code
_entity_poly.pdbx_strand_id
1 'polypeptide(L)'
;ARCSAPSTTKQHTQHDQPHNQPVRRNGGSSDVFRDVSCSSATIDDFTKPQNGALGQPNKPQFDALDKDVDVITVGIAGNDIGYTGLALDCVRTTPTADLGGEPDCTPQNFDRGVDKVSRKIQATAPELAAAIQRMHQLSQNAAVFIVSYPDALPDDAKACWPYLPIRQSDMPYLVAKFKEMNAMLKTTAERNDATYIDIYAGSIGHDACKPPALAWVNGVVLAPPSYPAHPNDLSYLNSAPVVAQQINVTLASRSKAAAAPATTTTTSPTTTTSPSRPPPVVRGKVLPRTGGSASVALAVTLGATLLIALRRRIRSA
;
A
#
# COMPACT_ATOMS: atom_id res chain seq x y z
N ALA A 1 6.40 18.31 15.40
CA ALA A 1 5.23 18.77 14.63
C ALA A 1 4.39 17.54 14.35
N ARG A 2 3.11 17.52 14.74
CA ARG A 2 2.19 16.43 14.38
C ARG A 2 1.23 17.01 13.37
N CYS A 3 1.05 16.33 12.25
CA CYS A 3 0.12 16.71 11.19
C CYS A 3 -1.36 16.57 11.59
N SER A 4 -1.67 16.28 12.86
CA SER A 4 -3.02 16.33 13.45
C SER A 4 -2.94 16.56 14.97
N ALA A 5 -4.00 17.16 15.53
CA ALA A 5 -4.14 17.67 16.91
C ALA A 5 -3.80 16.64 18.03
N PRO A 6 -3.44 17.10 19.26
CA PRO A 6 -3.05 16.21 20.35
C PRO A 6 -4.27 15.46 20.92
N SER A 7 -4.42 14.18 20.59
CA SER A 7 -5.17 13.26 21.44
C SER A 7 -4.27 12.83 22.59
N THR A 8 -4.58 13.31 23.80
CA THR A 8 -3.86 13.03 25.04
C THR A 8 -4.23 11.66 25.60
N THR A 9 -3.97 10.57 24.90
CA THR A 9 -3.98 9.23 25.52
C THR A 9 -3.04 8.30 24.77
N LYS A 10 -2.15 7.61 25.51
CA LYS A 10 -1.43 6.46 24.98
C LYS A 10 -2.47 5.38 24.67
N GLN A 11 -2.51 4.91 23.42
CA GLN A 11 -3.49 3.99 22.82
C GLN A 11 -4.70 4.70 22.16
N HIS A 12 -4.89 4.35 20.88
CA HIS A 12 -6.01 4.67 19.99
C HIS A 12 -5.96 5.93 19.11
N THR A 13 -6.41 5.69 17.87
CA THR A 13 -6.72 6.58 16.74
C THR A 13 -5.54 7.14 15.92
N GLN A 14 -5.02 6.32 15.00
CA GLN A 14 -4.17 6.70 13.85
C GLN A 14 -5.06 7.01 12.63
N HIS A 15 -5.99 7.97 12.75
CA HIS A 15 -7.11 8.04 11.80
C HIS A 15 -6.87 8.66 10.42
N ASP A 16 -5.76 9.35 10.12
CA ASP A 16 -5.65 10.08 8.85
C ASP A 16 -4.23 10.28 8.33
N GLN A 17 -3.47 9.21 8.07
CA GLN A 17 -2.09 9.42 7.58
C GLN A 17 -1.66 8.49 6.42
N PRO A 18 -1.08 9.04 5.34
CA PRO A 18 -0.34 8.28 4.32
C PRO A 18 0.98 7.72 4.88
N HIS A 19 1.26 6.43 4.69
CA HIS A 19 2.36 5.74 5.39
C HIS A 19 3.75 6.12 4.91
N ASN A 20 4.54 6.88 5.69
CA ASN A 20 6.00 6.93 5.53
C ASN A 20 6.76 6.41 6.76
N GLN A 21 7.21 5.15 6.70
CA GLN A 21 7.80 4.41 7.81
C GLN A 21 9.26 4.04 7.53
N PRO A 22 10.23 4.79 8.07
CA PRO A 22 11.60 4.37 8.13
C PRO A 22 11.91 3.55 9.39
N VAL A 23 12.51 2.38 9.18
CA VAL A 23 13.06 1.50 10.22
C VAL A 23 14.59 1.52 10.06
N ARG A 24 15.31 1.75 11.15
CA ARG A 24 16.78 1.63 11.23
C ARG A 24 17.18 0.32 11.91
N ARG A 25 18.20 -0.37 11.41
CA ARG A 25 18.98 -1.39 12.12
C ARG A 25 20.40 -0.86 12.29
N ASN A 26 20.83 -0.63 13.52
CA ASN A 26 22.24 -0.76 13.85
C ASN A 26 22.43 -1.86 14.87
N GLY A 27 23.51 -2.62 14.72
CA GLY A 27 23.85 -3.74 15.59
C GLY A 27 23.82 -3.34 17.06
N GLY A 28 22.80 -3.84 17.77
CA GLY A 28 22.57 -3.59 19.19
C GLY A 28 21.71 -2.34 19.47
N SER A 29 20.49 -2.57 19.98
CA SER A 29 19.54 -1.60 20.57
C SER A 29 18.50 -0.96 19.63
N SER A 30 17.22 -1.23 19.97
CA SER A 30 15.97 -0.54 19.58
C SER A 30 15.90 0.15 18.22
N ASP A 31 15.09 -0.40 17.32
CA ASP A 31 14.69 0.24 16.06
C ASP A 31 14.15 1.66 16.32
N VAL A 32 14.71 2.66 15.64
CA VAL A 32 14.25 4.07 15.73
C VAL A 32 13.26 4.31 14.60
N PHE A 33 12.02 4.62 14.98
CA PHE A 33 10.92 4.90 14.07
C PHE A 33 10.68 6.41 13.94
N ARG A 34 10.57 6.92 12.70
CA ARG A 34 10.26 8.34 12.42
C ARG A 34 9.07 8.47 11.49
N ASP A 35 7.90 8.74 12.02
CA ASP A 35 6.71 9.02 11.20
C ASP A 35 6.64 10.51 10.84
N VAL A 36 6.78 10.80 9.55
CA VAL A 36 6.61 12.15 8.98
C VAL A 36 5.47 12.20 7.96
N SER A 37 4.56 11.23 8.03
CA SER A 37 3.30 11.27 7.31
C SER A 37 2.51 12.53 7.63
N CYS A 38 1.80 13.03 6.61
CA CYS A 38 0.95 14.19 6.77
C CYS A 38 -0.31 14.08 5.93
N SER A 39 -1.45 14.42 6.53
CA SER A 39 -2.73 14.49 5.83
C SER A 39 -2.61 15.45 4.65
N SER A 40 -3.27 15.11 3.54
CA SER A 40 -3.29 15.92 2.32
C SER A 40 -1.92 16.14 1.66
N ALA A 41 -0.88 15.41 2.06
CA ALA A 41 0.44 15.54 1.44
C ALA A 41 0.40 15.16 -0.05
N THR A 42 1.10 15.96 -0.85
CA THR A 42 1.43 15.76 -2.26
C THR A 42 2.90 15.34 -2.38
N ILE A 43 3.33 14.92 -3.57
CA ILE A 43 4.74 14.62 -3.84
C ILE A 43 5.62 15.86 -3.63
N ASP A 44 5.09 17.05 -3.89
CA ASP A 44 5.77 18.32 -3.67
C ASP A 44 6.20 18.53 -2.21
N ASP A 45 5.39 18.05 -1.25
CA ASP A 45 5.64 18.15 0.20
C ASP A 45 6.82 17.29 0.67
N PHE A 46 7.35 16.41 -0.18
CA PHE A 46 8.62 15.76 0.10
C PHE A 46 9.79 16.74 0.17
N THR A 47 9.75 17.80 -0.64
CA THR A 47 10.85 18.76 -0.77
C THR A 47 10.52 20.14 -0.21
N LYS A 48 9.24 20.42 0.02
CA LYS A 48 8.75 21.72 0.48
C LYS A 48 8.07 21.60 1.84
N PRO A 49 8.10 22.65 2.67
CA PRO A 49 7.29 22.69 3.87
C PRO A 49 5.80 22.59 3.54
N GLN A 50 5.08 21.75 4.28
CA GLN A 50 3.64 21.61 4.13
C GLN A 50 2.93 22.46 5.17
N ASN A 51 2.08 23.39 4.71
CA ASN A 51 1.24 24.20 5.60
C ASN A 51 0.03 23.37 6.03
N GLY A 52 -0.04 23.02 7.32
CA GLY A 52 -1.21 22.37 7.91
C GLY A 52 -2.31 23.37 8.27
N ALA A 53 -3.53 22.87 8.52
CA ALA A 53 -4.68 23.70 8.88
C ALA A 53 -4.53 24.46 10.21
N LEU A 54 -3.63 24.02 11.10
CA LEU A 54 -3.36 24.65 12.39
C LEU A 54 -1.87 24.47 12.77
N GLY A 55 -1.12 25.56 12.90
CA GLY A 55 0.23 25.58 13.48
C GLY A 55 1.35 25.97 12.52
N GLN A 56 2.59 25.71 12.96
CA GLN A 56 3.80 25.95 12.16
C GLN A 56 3.87 24.96 10.98
N PRO A 57 4.41 25.37 9.82
CA PRO A 57 4.57 24.48 8.67
C PRO A 57 5.34 23.21 9.06
N ASN A 58 4.87 22.06 8.58
CA ASN A 58 5.65 20.84 8.68
C ASN A 58 6.86 20.96 7.77
N LYS A 59 8.01 20.44 8.20
CA LYS A 59 9.22 20.42 7.37
C LYS A 59 9.02 19.52 6.14
N PRO A 60 9.80 19.73 5.06
CA PRO A 60 9.89 18.76 3.97
C PRO A 60 10.06 17.33 4.50
N GLN A 61 9.32 16.37 3.97
CA GLN A 61 9.40 15.00 4.50
C GLN A 61 10.77 14.36 4.25
N PHE A 62 11.49 14.75 3.19
CA PHE A 62 12.85 14.27 2.93
C PHE A 62 13.88 14.73 3.97
N ASP A 63 13.57 15.71 4.83
CA ASP A 63 14.43 16.07 5.97
C ASP A 63 14.57 14.92 7.00
N ALA A 64 13.65 13.95 6.97
CA ALA A 64 13.71 12.76 7.81
C ALA A 64 14.67 11.68 7.29
N LEU A 65 15.10 11.79 6.03
CA LEU A 65 15.94 10.80 5.36
C LEU A 65 17.42 11.13 5.54
N ASP A 66 18.18 10.10 5.88
CA ASP A 66 19.62 10.15 5.98
C ASP A 66 20.22 8.80 5.54
N LYS A 67 21.56 8.73 5.51
CA LYS A 67 22.28 7.56 5.01
C LYS A 67 22.12 6.29 5.86
N ASP A 68 21.64 6.38 7.10
CA ASP A 68 21.42 5.20 7.96
C ASP A 68 19.94 4.81 8.08
N VAL A 69 19.07 5.33 7.20
CA VAL A 69 17.72 4.79 7.01
C VAL A 69 17.78 3.50 6.21
N ASP A 70 17.17 2.42 6.71
CA ASP A 70 17.21 1.08 6.06
C ASP A 70 15.89 0.68 5.38
N VAL A 71 14.78 1.30 5.76
CA VAL A 71 13.44 1.09 5.20
C VAL A 71 12.83 2.46 4.95
N ILE A 72 12.02 2.59 3.90
CA ILE A 72 11.16 3.74 3.64
C ILE A 72 9.86 3.15 3.08
N THR A 73 8.72 3.31 3.75
CA THR A 73 7.41 3.04 3.11
C THR A 73 6.82 4.34 2.59
N VAL A 74 5.94 4.34 1.61
CA VAL A 74 5.29 5.57 1.12
C VAL A 74 3.88 5.25 0.64
N GLY A 75 2.88 5.95 1.17
CA GLY A 75 1.58 6.15 0.49
C GLY A 75 1.49 7.61 0.04
N ILE A 76 1.26 7.87 -1.25
CA ILE A 76 1.25 9.24 -1.81
C ILE A 76 0.49 9.25 -3.15
N ALA A 77 0.47 10.38 -3.87
CA ALA A 77 -0.10 10.57 -5.20
C ALA A 77 -1.62 10.77 -5.24
N GLY A 78 -2.40 10.25 -4.28
CA GLY A 78 -3.86 10.42 -4.29
C GLY A 78 -4.30 11.88 -4.25
N ASN A 79 -3.57 12.73 -3.52
CA ASN A 79 -3.82 14.18 -3.45
C ASN A 79 -3.35 14.92 -4.72
N ASP A 80 -2.22 14.52 -5.29
CA ASP A 80 -1.69 15.04 -6.56
C ASP A 80 -2.69 14.83 -7.71
N ILE A 81 -3.31 13.64 -7.73
CA ILE A 81 -4.36 13.28 -8.70
C ILE A 81 -5.69 13.98 -8.36
N GLY A 82 -5.95 14.21 -7.07
CA GLY A 82 -7.20 14.76 -6.56
C GLY A 82 -8.34 13.75 -6.54
N TYR A 83 -8.05 12.46 -6.32
CA TYR A 83 -9.04 11.39 -6.42
C TYR A 83 -10.18 11.53 -5.40
N THR A 84 -9.87 11.85 -4.14
CA THR A 84 -10.90 12.06 -3.11
C THR A 84 -11.83 13.22 -3.47
N GLY A 85 -11.28 14.31 -4.01
CA GLY A 85 -12.07 15.44 -4.51
C GLY A 85 -13.01 15.00 -5.63
N LEU A 86 -12.50 14.26 -6.62
CA LEU A 86 -13.31 13.66 -7.68
C LEU A 86 -14.46 12.82 -7.12
N ALA A 87 -14.20 11.92 -6.17
CA ALA A 87 -15.23 11.04 -5.60
C ALA A 87 -16.32 11.83 -4.85
N LEU A 88 -15.92 12.86 -4.09
CA LEU A 88 -16.85 13.73 -3.37
C LEU A 88 -17.67 14.61 -4.31
N ASP A 89 -17.06 15.11 -5.39
CA ASP A 89 -17.76 15.86 -6.45
C ASP A 89 -18.80 15.00 -7.20
N CYS A 90 -18.73 13.67 -7.06
CA CYS A 90 -19.71 12.74 -7.62
C CYS A 90 -20.84 12.36 -6.65
N VAL A 91 -20.87 12.90 -5.43
CA VAL A 91 -21.99 12.70 -4.50
C VAL A 91 -23.22 13.46 -5.02
N ARG A 92 -24.38 12.81 -5.02
CA ARG A 92 -25.65 13.30 -5.58
C ARG A 92 -26.78 13.17 -4.58
N THR A 93 -27.62 14.19 -4.54
CA THR A 93 -28.80 14.25 -3.66
C THR A 93 -29.95 13.34 -4.12
N THR A 94 -29.99 12.97 -5.40
CA THR A 94 -31.01 12.09 -5.98
C THR A 94 -30.39 10.82 -6.58
N PRO A 95 -31.10 9.67 -6.54
CA PRO A 95 -30.58 8.41 -7.08
C PRO A 95 -30.46 8.42 -8.61
N THR A 96 -31.19 9.30 -9.29
CA THR A 96 -31.23 9.44 -10.75
C THR A 96 -31.29 10.91 -11.18
N ALA A 97 -30.82 11.22 -12.39
CA ALA A 97 -30.74 12.59 -12.91
C ALA A 97 -32.11 13.20 -13.28
N ASP A 98 -33.07 12.36 -13.69
CA ASP A 98 -34.42 12.74 -14.14
C ASP A 98 -35.32 13.28 -13.01
N LEU A 99 -35.00 13.01 -11.75
CA LEU A 99 -35.74 13.51 -10.58
C LEU A 99 -35.34 14.95 -10.19
N GLY A 100 -35.00 15.79 -11.17
CA GLY A 100 -34.50 17.16 -10.96
C GLY A 100 -33.07 17.19 -10.40
N GLY A 101 -32.30 16.13 -10.66
CA GLY A 101 -31.00 15.91 -10.05
C GLY A 101 -29.86 16.65 -10.74
N GLU A 102 -28.80 16.90 -9.99
CA GLU A 102 -27.49 17.36 -10.50
C GLU A 102 -27.02 16.43 -11.64
N PRO A 103 -26.32 16.94 -12.67
CA PRO A 103 -25.83 16.13 -13.78
C PRO A 103 -24.85 15.06 -13.29
N ASP A 104 -24.76 13.95 -14.03
CA ASP A 104 -23.78 12.90 -13.74
C ASP A 104 -22.36 13.48 -13.70
N CYS A 105 -21.54 12.93 -12.82
CA CYS A 105 -20.21 13.42 -12.53
C CYS A 105 -19.20 13.09 -13.64
N THR A 106 -19.31 11.88 -14.18
CA THR A 106 -18.35 11.31 -15.14
C THR A 106 -18.16 12.20 -16.37
N PRO A 107 -19.21 12.67 -17.08
CA PRO A 107 -19.02 13.50 -18.27
C PRO A 107 -18.24 14.80 -18.01
N GLN A 108 -18.31 15.34 -16.79
CA GLN A 108 -17.64 16.58 -16.40
C GLN A 108 -16.11 16.41 -16.30
N ASN A 109 -15.63 15.18 -16.25
CA ASN A 109 -14.20 14.86 -16.19
C ASN A 109 -13.54 14.75 -17.57
N PHE A 110 -14.32 14.93 -18.64
CA PHE A 110 -13.80 14.95 -20.01
C PHE A 110 -13.70 16.39 -20.53
N ASP A 111 -12.62 16.67 -21.25
CA ASP A 111 -12.44 17.90 -22.03
C ASP A 111 -12.10 17.52 -23.47
N ARG A 112 -13.02 17.82 -24.40
CA ARG A 112 -12.94 17.43 -25.83
C ARG A 112 -12.62 15.93 -26.03
N GLY A 113 -13.25 15.07 -25.22
CA GLY A 113 -13.07 13.62 -25.25
C GLY A 113 -11.84 13.11 -24.49
N VAL A 114 -11.04 14.00 -23.90
CA VAL A 114 -9.86 13.62 -23.12
C VAL A 114 -10.21 13.53 -21.63
N ASP A 115 -9.95 12.37 -21.02
CA ASP A 115 -10.12 12.14 -19.59
C ASP A 115 -9.09 12.94 -18.78
N LYS A 116 -9.55 13.97 -18.05
CA LYS A 116 -8.70 14.83 -17.24
C LYS A 116 -8.04 14.08 -16.10
N VAL A 117 -8.70 13.06 -15.53
CA VAL A 117 -8.19 12.30 -14.38
C VAL A 117 -7.08 11.35 -14.84
N SER A 118 -7.27 10.63 -15.94
CA SER A 118 -6.18 9.84 -16.55
C SER A 118 -4.97 10.70 -16.91
N ARG A 119 -5.17 11.92 -17.44
CA ARG A 119 -4.05 12.84 -17.69
C ARG A 119 -3.28 13.19 -16.42
N LYS A 120 -3.98 13.45 -15.30
CA LYS A 120 -3.33 13.70 -14.01
C LYS A 120 -2.56 12.47 -13.54
N ILE A 121 -3.15 11.28 -13.59
CA ILE A 121 -2.47 10.02 -13.22
C ILE A 121 -1.18 9.84 -14.03
N GLN A 122 -1.23 10.06 -15.34
CA GLN A 122 -0.07 9.98 -16.22
C GLN A 122 0.99 11.05 -15.91
N ALA A 123 0.58 12.26 -15.56
CA ALA A 123 1.48 13.34 -15.18
C ALA A 123 2.15 13.12 -13.80
N THR A 124 1.47 12.46 -12.87
CA THR A 124 2.02 12.14 -11.54
C THR A 124 3.07 11.02 -11.57
N ALA A 125 3.01 10.12 -12.57
CA ALA A 125 3.98 9.01 -12.68
C ALA A 125 5.46 9.46 -12.72
N PRO A 126 5.89 10.42 -13.56
CA PRO A 126 7.27 10.92 -13.53
C PRO A 126 7.63 11.64 -12.23
N GLU A 127 6.69 12.32 -11.57
CA GLU A 127 6.94 12.97 -10.27
C GLU A 127 7.22 11.93 -9.18
N LEU A 128 6.43 10.84 -9.14
CA LEU A 128 6.65 9.72 -8.23
C LEU A 128 7.97 9.00 -8.53
N ALA A 129 8.32 8.81 -9.80
CA ALA A 129 9.60 8.23 -10.20
C ALA A 129 10.77 9.07 -9.65
N ALA A 130 10.73 10.39 -9.84
CA ALA A 130 11.76 11.31 -9.34
C ALA A 130 11.84 11.28 -7.80
N ALA A 131 10.71 11.20 -7.11
CA ALA A 131 10.67 11.07 -5.66
C ALA A 131 11.34 9.77 -5.17
N ILE A 132 11.04 8.63 -5.79
CA ILE A 132 11.66 7.33 -5.45
C ILE A 132 13.17 7.38 -5.68
N GLN A 133 13.61 7.88 -6.83
CA GLN A 133 15.04 8.06 -7.13
C GLN A 133 15.71 8.95 -6.09
N ARG A 134 15.04 10.01 -5.63
CA ARG A 134 15.56 10.89 -4.59
C ARG A 134 15.66 10.20 -3.23
N MET A 135 14.71 9.33 -2.87
CA MET A 135 14.78 8.51 -1.66
C MET A 135 16.03 7.61 -1.69
N HIS A 136 16.30 6.94 -2.81
CA HIS A 136 17.52 6.14 -2.97
C HIS A 136 18.80 6.98 -2.89
N GLN A 137 18.82 8.20 -3.40
CA GLN A 137 19.99 9.08 -3.29
C GLN A 137 20.27 9.51 -1.84
N LEU A 138 19.22 9.85 -1.09
CA LEU A 138 19.31 10.30 0.30
C LEU A 138 19.64 9.14 1.26
N SER A 139 19.12 7.95 0.95
CA SER A 139 19.23 6.76 1.78
C SER A 139 19.63 5.56 0.91
N GLN A 140 20.90 5.53 0.50
CA GLN A 140 21.45 4.56 -0.47
C GLN A 140 21.26 3.10 -0.08
N ASN A 141 21.20 2.80 1.22
CA ASN A 141 21.00 1.45 1.73
C ASN A 141 19.52 1.12 2.00
N ALA A 142 18.60 2.07 1.89
CA ALA A 142 17.20 1.85 2.22
C ALA A 142 16.51 0.90 1.23
N ALA A 143 15.58 0.08 1.74
CA ALA A 143 14.55 -0.56 0.95
C ALA A 143 13.36 0.40 0.86
N VAL A 144 12.99 0.80 -0.36
CA VAL A 144 11.87 1.71 -0.61
C VAL A 144 10.64 0.89 -0.98
N PHE A 145 9.51 1.19 -0.34
CA PHE A 145 8.23 0.53 -0.55
C PHE A 145 7.16 1.55 -0.89
N ILE A 146 6.42 1.33 -1.97
CA ILE A 146 5.23 2.11 -2.30
C ILE A 146 4.01 1.28 -1.94
N VAL A 147 3.21 1.76 -0.99
CA VAL A 147 2.01 1.09 -0.51
C VAL A 147 0.82 1.53 -1.36
N SER A 148 0.03 0.57 -1.83
CA SER A 148 -1.20 0.87 -2.58
C SER A 148 -2.26 1.53 -1.70
N TYR A 149 -3.30 2.08 -2.33
CA TYR A 149 -4.55 2.36 -1.61
C TYR A 149 -5.39 1.07 -1.48
N PRO A 150 -6.17 0.90 -0.40
CA PRO A 150 -7.11 -0.21 -0.25
C PRO A 150 -8.34 -0.03 -1.17
N ASP A 151 -9.10 -1.10 -1.40
CA ASP A 151 -10.36 -1.11 -2.14
C ASP A 151 -11.38 -0.15 -1.50
N ALA A 152 -11.49 1.05 -2.08
CA ALA A 152 -12.34 2.11 -1.56
C ALA A 152 -13.78 2.03 -2.09
N LEU A 153 -13.95 1.47 -3.28
CA LEU A 153 -15.22 1.37 -3.99
C LEU A 153 -15.37 -0.06 -4.51
N PRO A 154 -16.56 -0.68 -4.42
CA PRO A 154 -16.73 -2.09 -4.74
C PRO A 154 -16.23 -2.42 -6.14
N ASP A 155 -15.48 -3.51 -6.23
CA ASP A 155 -14.74 -3.93 -7.42
C ASP A 155 -15.62 -4.17 -8.66
N ASP A 156 -16.89 -4.53 -8.43
CA ASP A 156 -17.94 -4.73 -9.44
C ASP A 156 -18.69 -3.45 -9.82
N ALA A 157 -18.27 -2.31 -9.27
CA ALA A 157 -18.81 -0.97 -9.47
C ALA A 157 -20.31 -0.85 -9.16
N LYS A 158 -20.88 -1.71 -8.32
CA LYS A 158 -22.27 -1.54 -7.87
C LYS A 158 -22.39 -0.35 -6.93
N ALA A 159 -23.33 0.55 -7.23
CA ALA A 159 -23.68 1.63 -6.33
C ALA A 159 -24.45 1.08 -5.11
N CYS A 160 -24.28 1.75 -3.97
CA CYS A 160 -24.94 1.43 -2.71
C CYS A 160 -25.74 2.62 -2.17
N TRP A 161 -26.36 3.39 -3.06
CA TRP A 161 -27.24 4.50 -2.69
C TRP A 161 -28.31 4.03 -1.69
N PRO A 162 -28.60 4.78 -0.59
CA PRO A 162 -28.09 6.11 -0.24
C PRO A 162 -26.78 6.14 0.53
N TYR A 163 -26.24 4.97 0.92
CA TYR A 163 -25.18 4.88 1.90
C TYR A 163 -23.87 5.55 1.42
N LEU A 164 -23.49 5.26 0.17
CA LEU A 164 -22.60 6.10 -0.61
C LEU A 164 -23.45 6.76 -1.70
N PRO A 165 -23.78 8.05 -1.60
CA PRO A 165 -24.71 8.72 -2.52
C PRO A 165 -24.09 9.01 -3.90
N ILE A 166 -23.37 8.06 -4.46
CA ILE A 166 -22.85 8.10 -5.83
C ILE A 166 -23.76 7.24 -6.70
N ARG A 167 -24.12 7.76 -7.88
CA ARG A 167 -25.03 7.06 -8.79
C ARG A 167 -24.34 5.90 -9.49
N GLN A 168 -25.14 4.92 -9.91
CA GLN A 168 -24.66 3.77 -10.68
C GLN A 168 -24.00 4.16 -12.01
N SER A 169 -24.40 5.29 -12.61
CA SER A 169 -23.78 5.82 -13.84
C SER A 169 -22.34 6.30 -13.63
N ASP A 170 -21.98 6.71 -12.40
CA ASP A 170 -20.66 7.26 -12.08
C ASP A 170 -19.70 6.23 -11.46
N MET A 171 -20.23 5.18 -10.82
CA MET A 171 -19.41 4.16 -10.14
C MET A 171 -18.37 3.48 -11.03
N PRO A 172 -18.69 3.01 -12.27
CA PRO A 172 -17.69 2.37 -13.12
C PRO A 172 -16.50 3.26 -13.44
N TYR A 173 -16.74 4.57 -13.65
CA TYR A 173 -15.68 5.53 -13.91
C TYR A 173 -14.76 5.69 -12.70
N LEU A 174 -15.33 5.90 -11.51
CA LEU A 174 -14.55 6.09 -10.29
C LEU A 174 -13.71 4.86 -9.93
N VAL A 175 -14.28 3.66 -10.03
CA VAL A 175 -13.55 2.40 -9.80
C VAL A 175 -12.42 2.25 -10.81
N ALA A 176 -12.68 2.54 -12.10
CA ALA A 176 -11.65 2.48 -13.14
C ALA A 176 -10.50 3.45 -12.87
N LYS A 177 -10.78 4.70 -12.48
CA LYS A 177 -9.74 5.69 -12.15
C LYS A 177 -8.93 5.30 -10.91
N PHE A 178 -9.57 4.70 -9.91
CA PHE A 178 -8.88 4.22 -8.72
C PHE A 178 -7.91 3.08 -9.02
N LYS A 179 -8.36 2.11 -9.82
CA LYS A 179 -7.52 1.01 -10.31
C LYS A 179 -6.38 1.52 -11.20
N GLU A 180 -6.64 2.50 -12.06
CA GLU A 180 -5.61 3.14 -12.89
C GLU A 180 -4.53 3.82 -12.03
N MET A 181 -4.92 4.51 -10.96
CA MET A 181 -3.99 5.12 -10.01
C MET A 181 -3.13 4.06 -9.31
N ASN A 182 -3.72 3.00 -8.75
CA ASN A 182 -2.95 1.92 -8.10
C ASN A 182 -2.02 1.21 -9.11
N ALA A 183 -2.46 1.02 -10.36
CA ALA A 183 -1.61 0.46 -11.42
C ALA A 183 -0.42 1.37 -11.76
N MET A 184 -0.63 2.69 -11.76
CA MET A 184 0.44 3.68 -11.92
C MET A 184 1.44 3.60 -10.77
N LEU A 185 0.97 3.54 -9.51
CA LEU A 185 1.83 3.38 -8.33
C LEU A 185 2.71 2.13 -8.45
N LYS A 186 2.10 0.98 -8.78
CA LYS A 186 2.80 -0.29 -8.97
C LYS A 186 3.88 -0.20 -10.04
N THR A 187 3.48 0.24 -11.23
CA THR A 187 4.38 0.28 -12.39
C THR A 187 5.55 1.25 -12.14
N THR A 188 5.28 2.38 -11.50
CA THR A 188 6.31 3.38 -11.21
C THR A 188 7.27 2.90 -10.13
N ALA A 189 6.77 2.25 -9.08
CA ALA A 189 7.60 1.65 -8.03
C ALA A 189 8.58 0.63 -8.61
N GLU A 190 8.06 -0.36 -9.35
CA GLU A 190 8.85 -1.46 -9.91
C GLU A 190 9.90 -0.99 -10.92
N ARG A 191 9.62 0.07 -11.68
CA ARG A 191 10.57 0.66 -12.64
C ARG A 191 11.68 1.49 -12.00
N ASN A 192 11.57 1.81 -10.72
CA ASN A 192 12.52 2.67 -9.99
C ASN A 192 13.08 1.97 -8.75
N ASP A 193 13.23 0.65 -8.80
CA ASP A 193 13.82 -0.18 -7.72
C ASP A 193 13.14 -0.06 -6.34
N ALA A 194 11.85 0.29 -6.33
CA ALA A 194 10.99 0.22 -5.15
C ALA A 194 10.06 -1.00 -5.20
N THR A 195 9.71 -1.52 -4.03
CA THR A 195 8.76 -2.63 -3.90
C THR A 195 7.34 -2.08 -3.77
N TYR A 196 6.43 -2.49 -4.64
CA TYR A 196 5.00 -2.21 -4.46
C TYR A 196 4.40 -3.16 -3.43
N ILE A 197 3.68 -2.63 -2.43
CA ILE A 197 2.92 -3.41 -1.45
C ILE A 197 1.44 -3.28 -1.78
N ASP A 198 0.84 -4.40 -2.21
CA ASP A 198 -0.58 -4.49 -2.52
C ASP A 198 -1.40 -4.74 -1.24
N ILE A 199 -2.04 -3.68 -0.74
CA ILE A 199 -3.05 -3.79 0.31
C ILE A 199 -4.48 -3.76 -0.25
N TYR A 200 -4.62 -3.59 -1.58
CA TYR A 200 -5.91 -3.58 -2.28
C TYR A 200 -6.55 -4.96 -2.27
N ALA A 201 -5.82 -5.99 -2.71
CA ALA A 201 -6.36 -7.34 -2.88
C ALA A 201 -6.99 -7.90 -1.60
N GLY A 202 -6.36 -7.68 -0.45
CA GLY A 202 -6.86 -8.13 0.85
C GLY A 202 -8.06 -7.33 1.39
N SER A 203 -8.33 -6.16 0.82
CA SER A 203 -9.42 -5.28 1.23
C SER A 203 -10.68 -5.40 0.37
N ILE A 204 -10.65 -6.22 -0.70
CA ILE A 204 -11.82 -6.44 -1.55
C ILE A 204 -13.01 -6.92 -0.72
N GLY A 205 -14.14 -6.23 -0.86
CA GLY A 205 -15.35 -6.50 -0.09
C GLY A 205 -15.39 -5.83 1.29
N HIS A 206 -14.44 -4.94 1.59
CA HIS A 206 -14.42 -4.04 2.74
C HIS A 206 -14.45 -2.55 2.35
N ASP A 207 -14.99 -2.27 1.17
CA ASP A 207 -15.13 -0.93 0.59
C ASP A 207 -16.11 -0.01 1.37
N ALA A 208 -16.19 1.26 0.93
CA ALA A 208 -17.04 2.27 1.54
C ALA A 208 -18.55 2.01 1.39
N CYS A 209 -18.98 1.01 0.62
CA CYS A 209 -20.38 0.57 0.55
C CYS A 209 -20.76 -0.44 1.64
N LYS A 210 -19.81 -0.88 2.47
CA LYS A 210 -20.08 -1.83 3.56
C LYS A 210 -20.59 -1.13 4.82
N PRO A 211 -21.37 -1.83 5.66
CA PRO A 211 -21.72 -1.32 6.99
C PRO A 211 -20.47 -0.96 7.81
N PRO A 212 -20.55 -0.02 8.76
CA PRO A 212 -19.38 0.47 9.50
C PRO A 212 -18.54 -0.62 10.19
N ALA A 213 -19.16 -1.73 10.61
CA ALA A 213 -18.47 -2.86 11.25
C ALA A 213 -17.60 -3.69 10.28
N LEU A 214 -17.81 -3.56 8.96
CA LEU A 214 -17.11 -4.31 7.92
C LEU A 214 -16.28 -3.41 7.00
N ALA A 215 -16.64 -2.14 6.87
CA ALA A 215 -15.95 -1.18 6.03
C ALA A 215 -14.55 -0.89 6.57
N TRP A 216 -13.55 -0.97 5.70
CA TRP A 216 -12.18 -0.53 5.95
C TRP A 216 -11.95 0.89 5.42
N VAL A 217 -12.85 1.39 4.57
CA VAL A 217 -12.86 2.77 4.09
C VAL A 217 -14.12 3.47 4.58
N ASN A 218 -13.96 4.70 5.09
CA ASN A 218 -15.07 5.50 5.60
C ASN A 218 -16.06 5.85 4.47
N GLY A 219 -17.35 5.67 4.74
CA GLY A 219 -18.41 6.21 3.90
C GLY A 219 -18.56 7.73 4.04
N VAL A 220 -19.61 8.29 3.44
CA VAL A 220 -19.94 9.72 3.59
C VAL A 220 -20.59 10.00 4.96
N VAL A 221 -21.25 8.99 5.54
CA VAL A 221 -21.76 9.05 6.92
C VAL A 221 -20.63 8.72 7.88
N LEU A 222 -20.17 9.73 8.62
CA LEU A 222 -19.02 9.65 9.51
C LEU A 222 -19.43 9.19 10.91
N ALA A 223 -19.54 7.88 11.11
CA ALA A 223 -19.84 7.29 12.41
C ALA A 223 -18.88 6.13 12.74
N PRO A 224 -17.89 6.31 13.65
CA PRO A 224 -17.52 7.56 14.36
C PRO A 224 -16.96 8.65 13.42
N PRO A 225 -16.81 9.91 13.88
CA PRO A 225 -16.25 10.98 13.06
C PRO A 225 -14.87 10.61 12.50
N SER A 226 -14.74 10.66 11.18
CA SER A 226 -13.51 10.39 10.42
C SER A 226 -13.53 11.17 9.10
N TYR A 227 -12.48 11.15 8.29
CA TYR A 227 -12.56 11.79 6.98
C TYR A 227 -13.27 10.88 5.96
N PRO A 228 -14.25 11.41 5.19
CA PRO A 228 -14.96 10.62 4.19
C PRO A 228 -14.00 10.02 3.18
N ALA A 229 -14.29 8.79 2.72
CA ALA A 229 -13.50 8.08 1.71
C ALA A 229 -12.03 7.80 2.10
N HIS A 230 -11.65 7.92 3.37
CA HIS A 230 -10.32 7.56 3.87
C HIS A 230 -10.30 6.17 4.52
N PRO A 231 -9.15 5.46 4.50
CA PRO A 231 -8.94 4.26 5.31
C PRO A 231 -9.23 4.52 6.80
N ASN A 232 -9.86 3.56 7.47
CA ASN A 232 -10.14 3.63 8.91
C ASN A 232 -9.28 2.65 9.71
N ASP A 233 -9.51 2.56 11.02
CA ASP A 233 -8.75 1.69 11.91
C ASP A 233 -8.76 0.22 11.47
N LEU A 234 -9.85 -0.28 10.88
CA LEU A 234 -9.89 -1.65 10.35
C LEU A 234 -8.98 -1.80 9.13
N SER A 235 -8.91 -0.81 8.24
CA SER A 235 -7.94 -0.84 7.15
C SER A 235 -6.52 -0.91 7.69
N TYR A 236 -6.16 -0.05 8.65
CA TYR A 236 -4.82 -0.03 9.21
C TYR A 236 -4.47 -1.32 9.95
N LEU A 237 -5.40 -1.85 10.75
CA LEU A 237 -5.23 -3.10 11.48
C LEU A 237 -4.96 -4.29 10.55
N ASN A 238 -5.64 -4.34 9.39
CA ASN A 238 -5.51 -5.44 8.44
C ASN A 238 -4.39 -5.24 7.41
N SER A 239 -4.02 -3.99 7.11
CA SER A 239 -2.94 -3.66 6.17
C SER A 239 -1.56 -3.74 6.80
N ALA A 240 -1.43 -3.41 8.09
CA ALA A 240 -0.14 -3.38 8.79
C ALA A 240 0.61 -4.73 8.76
N PRO A 241 -0.03 -5.90 8.97
CA PRO A 241 0.64 -7.20 8.83
C PRO A 241 1.18 -7.46 7.42
N VAL A 242 0.45 -7.05 6.38
CA VAL A 242 0.87 -7.20 4.97
C VAL A 242 2.13 -6.37 4.71
N VAL A 243 2.12 -5.11 5.15
CA VAL A 243 3.27 -4.20 5.03
C VAL A 243 4.48 -4.76 5.81
N ALA A 244 4.28 -5.15 7.07
CA ALA A 244 5.34 -5.68 7.91
C ALA A 244 5.94 -6.98 7.36
N GLN A 245 5.11 -7.87 6.82
CA GLN A 245 5.57 -9.10 6.19
C GLN A 245 6.45 -8.79 4.97
N GLN A 246 6.02 -7.87 4.10
CA GLN A 246 6.76 -7.51 2.91
C GLN A 246 8.11 -6.86 3.25
N ILE A 247 8.14 -5.98 4.27
CA ILE A 247 9.40 -5.41 4.78
C ILE A 247 10.33 -6.53 5.27
N ASN A 248 9.84 -7.45 6.10
CA ASN A 248 10.65 -8.54 6.64
C ASN A 248 11.22 -9.46 5.55
N VAL A 249 10.41 -9.80 4.54
CA VAL A 249 10.85 -10.62 3.39
C VAL A 249 11.95 -9.91 2.61
N THR A 250 11.78 -8.62 2.31
CA THR A 250 12.78 -7.83 1.57
C THR A 250 14.07 -7.65 2.38
N LEU A 251 13.99 -7.38 3.68
CA LEU A 251 15.18 -7.25 4.51
C LEU A 251 15.95 -8.58 4.65
N ALA A 252 15.23 -9.70 4.75
CA ALA A 252 15.84 -11.03 4.78
C ALA A 252 16.52 -11.37 3.44
N SER A 253 15.89 -11.08 2.31
CA SER A 253 16.47 -11.34 0.98
C SER A 253 17.73 -10.50 0.75
N ARG A 254 17.72 -9.23 1.15
CA ARG A 254 18.89 -8.33 1.07
C ARG A 254 20.03 -8.79 1.98
N SER A 255 19.71 -9.21 3.21
CA SER A 255 20.71 -9.75 4.14
C SER A 255 21.38 -11.01 3.57
N LYS A 256 20.59 -11.90 2.94
CA LYS A 256 21.11 -13.10 2.27
C LYS A 256 21.98 -12.76 1.06
N ALA A 257 21.58 -11.77 0.25
CA ALA A 257 22.37 -11.31 -0.90
C ALA A 257 23.71 -10.70 -0.48
N ALA A 258 23.72 -9.90 0.60
CA ALA A 258 24.94 -9.32 1.16
C ALA A 258 25.89 -10.37 1.78
N ALA A 259 25.35 -11.48 2.28
CA ALA A 259 26.13 -12.58 2.87
C ALA A 259 26.62 -13.62 1.85
N ALA A 260 26.17 -13.57 0.59
CA ALA A 260 26.61 -14.51 -0.43
C ALA A 260 28.09 -14.25 -0.79
N PRO A 261 28.95 -15.28 -0.82
CA PRO A 261 30.34 -15.11 -1.28
C PRO A 261 30.35 -14.51 -2.69
N ALA A 262 31.20 -13.53 -2.93
CA ALA A 262 31.44 -13.03 -4.28
C ALA A 262 31.98 -14.18 -5.12
N THR A 263 31.13 -14.80 -5.95
CA THR A 263 31.56 -15.82 -6.88
C THR A 263 32.42 -15.13 -7.93
N THR A 264 33.74 -15.16 -7.76
CA THR A 264 34.69 -14.89 -8.84
C THR A 264 34.38 -15.89 -9.94
N THR A 265 33.72 -15.43 -11.00
CA THR A 265 33.56 -16.18 -12.23
C THR A 265 34.94 -16.33 -12.86
N THR A 266 35.70 -17.34 -12.45
CA THR A 266 36.89 -17.76 -13.18
C THR A 266 36.41 -18.35 -14.49
N THR A 267 36.56 -17.58 -15.56
CA THR A 267 36.38 -18.05 -16.94
C THR A 267 37.44 -19.12 -17.20
N SER A 268 37.10 -20.40 -17.02
CA SER A 268 37.91 -21.48 -17.56
C SER A 268 37.71 -21.53 -19.08
N PRO A 269 38.78 -21.67 -19.88
CA PRO A 269 38.66 -21.72 -21.33
C PRO A 269 37.96 -23.00 -21.77
N THR A 270 37.01 -22.83 -22.69
CA THR A 270 36.22 -23.90 -23.32
C THR A 270 37.14 -24.94 -23.98
N THR A 271 37.20 -26.14 -23.44
CA THR A 271 37.65 -27.33 -24.17
C THR A 271 36.47 -27.94 -24.92
N THR A 272 36.45 -27.68 -26.22
CA THR A 272 35.59 -28.34 -27.21
C THR A 272 35.77 -29.85 -27.12
N THR A 273 34.73 -30.59 -26.75
CA THR A 273 34.70 -32.05 -26.94
C THR A 273 33.45 -32.43 -27.72
N SER A 274 33.68 -33.14 -28.82
CA SER A 274 32.76 -33.62 -29.84
C SER A 274 31.73 -34.64 -29.29
N PRO A 275 30.56 -34.85 -29.94
CA PRO A 275 29.46 -35.62 -29.37
C PRO A 275 29.66 -37.13 -29.55
N SER A 276 29.41 -37.92 -28.51
CA SER A 276 29.33 -39.38 -28.60
C SER A 276 27.93 -39.90 -28.25
N ARG A 277 27.32 -40.51 -29.27
CA ARG A 277 26.33 -41.60 -29.36
C ARG A 277 25.10 -41.62 -28.41
N PRO A 278 23.86 -41.76 -28.95
CA PRO A 278 22.67 -41.97 -28.13
C PRO A 278 22.52 -43.44 -27.67
N PRO A 279 21.94 -43.71 -26.49
CA PRO A 279 21.58 -45.05 -26.04
C PRO A 279 20.24 -45.53 -26.65
N PRO A 280 19.95 -46.84 -26.61
CA PRO A 280 18.83 -47.43 -27.36
C PRO A 280 17.48 -47.28 -26.67
N VAL A 281 16.44 -47.30 -27.51
CA VAL A 281 15.01 -47.29 -27.16
C VAL A 281 14.59 -48.62 -26.55
N VAL A 282 13.89 -48.59 -25.41
CA VAL A 282 13.13 -49.73 -24.88
C VAL A 282 11.67 -49.33 -24.76
N ARG A 283 10.79 -50.08 -25.45
CA ARG A 283 9.32 -49.98 -25.32
C ARG A 283 8.79 -51.06 -24.37
N GLY A 284 8.05 -50.62 -23.36
CA GLY A 284 6.73 -51.16 -22.99
C GLY A 284 6.64 -52.21 -21.89
N LYS A 285 5.92 -51.89 -20.81
CA LYS A 285 4.71 -52.62 -20.37
C LYS A 285 3.88 -51.81 -19.36
N VAL A 286 2.58 -52.11 -19.37
CA VAL A 286 1.43 -51.39 -18.82
C VAL A 286 1.10 -51.81 -17.38
N LEU A 287 0.73 -50.81 -16.55
CA LEU A 287 -0.20 -50.70 -15.39
C LEU A 287 -0.78 -51.99 -14.70
N PRO A 288 -1.06 -51.94 -13.38
CA PRO A 288 -2.32 -51.34 -12.91
C PRO A 288 -2.26 -50.51 -11.61
N ARG A 289 -3.47 -50.04 -11.29
CA ARG A 289 -3.93 -48.86 -10.55
C ARG A 289 -4.40 -49.23 -9.15
N THR A 290 -4.05 -48.45 -8.13
CA THR A 290 -4.76 -48.27 -6.84
C THR A 290 -4.41 -46.84 -6.38
N GLY A 291 -5.28 -45.96 -5.87
CA GLY A 291 -6.54 -46.12 -5.17
C GLY A 291 -6.29 -45.83 -3.67
N GLY A 292 -6.37 -44.56 -3.25
CA GLY A 292 -6.18 -44.21 -1.83
C GLY A 292 -6.36 -42.72 -1.55
N SER A 293 -7.57 -42.34 -1.14
CA SER A 293 -7.97 -41.03 -0.65
C SER A 293 -7.33 -40.72 0.71
N ALA A 294 -6.88 -39.49 0.93
CA ALA A 294 -6.58 -38.98 2.26
C ALA A 294 -7.40 -37.71 2.53
N SER A 295 -8.26 -37.82 3.54
CA SER A 295 -9.22 -36.83 3.98
C SER A 295 -8.55 -35.65 4.68
N VAL A 296 -9.14 -34.47 4.45
CA VAL A 296 -8.98 -33.25 5.25
C VAL A 296 -9.66 -33.44 6.60
N ALA A 297 -9.02 -33.01 7.69
CA ALA A 297 -9.68 -32.72 8.95
C ALA A 297 -9.06 -31.47 9.60
N LEU A 298 -9.88 -30.42 9.64
CA LEU A 298 -9.71 -29.20 10.40
C LEU A 298 -10.27 -29.45 11.81
N ALA A 299 -9.59 -29.02 12.88
CA ALA A 299 -10.23 -28.82 14.18
C ALA A 299 -9.51 -27.74 15.00
N VAL A 300 -10.24 -26.65 15.20
CA VAL A 300 -10.00 -25.52 16.09
C VAL A 300 -10.22 -25.95 17.55
N THR A 301 -9.46 -25.40 18.51
CA THR A 301 -9.97 -25.17 19.88
C THR A 301 -9.34 -23.94 20.52
N LEU A 302 -10.21 -23.13 21.14
CA LEU A 302 -9.94 -21.94 21.93
C LEU A 302 -9.30 -22.26 23.29
N GLY A 303 -8.58 -21.29 23.87
CA GLY A 303 -8.13 -21.37 25.27
C GLY A 303 -7.48 -20.09 25.81
N ALA A 304 -8.27 -19.33 26.56
CA ALA A 304 -8.05 -18.10 27.32
C ALA A 304 -6.75 -17.95 28.17
N THR A 305 -6.23 -16.71 28.19
CA THR A 305 -5.66 -15.90 29.30
C THR A 305 -4.55 -16.44 30.23
N LEU A 306 -3.38 -15.77 30.28
CA LEU A 306 -2.78 -15.24 31.54
C LEU A 306 -1.60 -14.28 31.30
N LEU A 307 -1.66 -13.12 31.95
CA LEU A 307 -0.60 -12.12 32.16
C LEU A 307 0.40 -12.63 33.22
N ILE A 308 1.70 -12.69 32.93
CA ILE A 308 2.76 -12.60 33.95
C ILE A 308 3.93 -11.75 33.43
N ALA A 309 4.19 -10.65 34.15
CA ALA A 309 5.37 -9.82 34.03
C ALA A 309 6.59 -10.52 34.64
N LEU A 310 7.78 -10.39 34.01
CA LEU A 310 9.05 -10.61 34.70
C LEU A 310 10.10 -9.59 34.26
N ARG A 311 10.33 -8.63 35.17
CA ARG A 311 11.60 -7.91 35.32
C ARG A 311 12.71 -8.91 35.60
N ARG A 312 13.87 -8.75 34.95
CA ARG A 312 15.15 -9.07 35.59
C ARG A 312 16.09 -7.88 35.48
N ARG A 313 16.26 -7.21 36.63
CA ARG A 313 17.49 -6.49 36.97
C ARG A 313 18.59 -7.53 37.14
N ILE A 314 19.74 -7.32 36.53
CA ILE A 314 21.02 -7.78 37.08
C ILE A 314 21.95 -6.57 37.03
N ARG A 315 22.43 -6.17 38.21
CA ARG A 315 23.56 -5.26 38.42
C ARG A 315 24.59 -6.00 39.28
N SER A 316 25.83 -5.49 39.16
CA SER A 316 27.04 -5.74 39.96
C SER A 316 27.89 -6.88 39.42
N ALA A 317 29.19 -6.71 39.14
CA ALA A 317 30.19 -5.82 39.76
C ALA A 317 30.84 -4.80 38.81
#